data_AF-A0AA48KTS8-F1
#
_entry.id   AF-A0AA48KTS8-F1
#
_cell.length_a   1.000
_cell.length_b   1.000
_cell.length_c   1.000
_cell.angle_alpha   90.00
_cell.angle_beta   90.00
_cell.angle_gamma   90.00
#
_symmetry.space_group_name_H-M   'P 1'
#
loop_
_entity.id
_entity.type
_entity.pdbx_description
1 polymer ?
#
loop_
_entity_poly.entity_id
_entity_poly.type
_entity_poly.pdbx_seq_one_letter_code
_entity_poly.pdbx_strand_id
1 'polypeptide(L)'
;MTDTIMESIAGLGNFGIYFAISIGLLFVFKFVFTALTPHDEWKLVKEEKNVAAALGFGGSMVGFSIALAGAVSNSASLVDFVVWGVVAIVAQGIAFALLRFTFMPKIVQRIEDNEVSAGVMLAAMQISVGLLNAACMTY
;
A
#
# COMPACT_ATOMS: atom_id res chain seq x y z
N MET A 1 -31.32 -0.81 22.83
CA MET A 1 -30.42 0.36 22.84
C MET A 1 -29.17 0.11 23.67
N THR A 2 -29.29 -0.35 24.93
CA THR A 2 -28.14 -0.68 25.79
C THR A 2 -27.27 -1.82 25.21
N ASP A 3 -27.89 -2.84 24.62
CA ASP A 3 -27.17 -3.97 24.01
C ASP A 3 -26.33 -3.55 22.79
N THR A 4 -26.87 -2.66 21.95
CA THR A 4 -26.17 -2.10 20.77
C THR A 4 -24.96 -1.24 21.16
N ILE A 5 -25.06 -0.51 22.28
CA ILE A 5 -23.93 0.25 22.83
C ILE A 5 -22.86 -0.71 23.38
N MET A 6 -23.27 -1.76 24.10
CA MET A 6 -22.32 -2.74 24.65
C MET A 6 -21.58 -3.51 23.55
N GLU A 7 -22.27 -3.88 22.47
CA GLU A 7 -21.70 -4.54 21.29
C GLU A 7 -20.69 -3.64 20.56
N SER A 8 -21.02 -2.34 20.40
CA SER A 8 -20.10 -1.36 19.82
C SER A 8 -18.83 -1.19 20.65
N ILE A 9 -18.97 -1.16 21.99
CA ILE A 9 -17.84 -1.05 22.92
C ILE A 9 -16.97 -2.32 22.89
N ALA A 10 -17.57 -3.50 22.77
CA ALA A 10 -16.85 -4.75 22.59
C ALA A 10 -16.08 -4.78 21.26
N GLY A 11 -16.65 -4.22 20.19
CA GLY A 11 -16.02 -4.11 18.87
C GLY A 11 -14.80 -3.19 18.82
N LEU A 12 -14.72 -2.17 19.70
CA LEU A 12 -13.60 -1.23 19.74
C LEU A 12 -12.25 -1.92 20.02
N GLY A 13 -12.23 -2.98 20.83
CA GLY A 13 -11.02 -3.73 21.13
C GLY A 13 -10.43 -4.38 19.88
N ASN A 14 -11.26 -5.10 19.12
CA ASN A 14 -10.84 -5.73 17.88
C ASN A 14 -10.45 -4.69 16.81
N PHE A 15 -11.25 -3.63 16.67
CA PHE A 15 -10.91 -2.52 15.78
C PHE A 15 -9.50 -1.98 16.08
N GLY A 16 -9.19 -1.70 17.35
CA GLY A 16 -7.90 -1.16 17.76
C GLY A 16 -6.72 -2.05 17.37
N ILE A 17 -6.87 -3.37 17.53
CA ILE A 17 -5.82 -4.35 17.19
C ILE A 17 -5.60 -4.40 15.67
N TYR A 18 -6.66 -4.61 14.88
CA TYR A 18 -6.54 -4.69 13.42
C TYR A 18 -6.01 -3.37 12.84
N PHE A 19 -6.47 -2.24 13.36
CA PHE A 19 -5.99 -0.93 12.94
C PHE A 19 -4.51 -0.72 13.28
N ALA A 20 -4.08 -1.05 14.51
CA ALA A 20 -2.68 -0.94 14.91
C ALA A 20 -1.75 -1.81 14.04
N ILE A 21 -2.16 -3.05 13.75
CA ILE A 21 -1.40 -3.94 12.85
C ILE A 21 -1.39 -3.38 11.43
N SER A 22 -2.51 -2.85 10.93
CA SER A 22 -2.58 -2.23 9.60
C SER A 22 -1.63 -1.05 9.46
N ILE A 23 -1.56 -0.18 10.48
CA ILE A 23 -0.58 0.91 10.55
C ILE A 23 0.84 0.36 10.59
N GLY A 24 1.11 -0.67 11.41
CA GLY A 24 2.41 -1.33 11.45
C GLY A 24 2.84 -1.88 10.08
N LEU A 25 1.93 -2.56 9.37
CA LEU A 25 2.16 -3.08 8.03
C LEU A 25 2.36 -1.95 7.01
N LEU A 26 1.67 -0.82 7.12
CA LEU A 26 1.91 0.37 6.29
C LEU A 26 3.34 0.92 6.48
N PHE A 27 3.83 0.98 7.72
CA PHE A 27 5.22 1.35 7.99
C PHE A 27 6.20 0.36 7.41
N VAL A 28 5.96 -0.95 7.57
CA VAL A 28 6.79 -2.00 6.96
C VAL A 28 6.78 -1.87 5.43
N PHE A 29 5.62 -1.66 4.83
CA PHE A 29 5.48 -1.44 3.39
C PHE A 29 6.31 -0.26 2.91
N LYS A 30 6.29 0.88 3.63
CA LYS A 30 7.17 2.01 3.31
C LYS A 30 8.62 1.54 3.18
N PHE A 31 9.16 0.85 4.20
CA PHE A 31 10.57 0.43 4.20
C PHE A 31 10.89 -0.54 3.07
N VAL A 32 10.00 -1.53 2.85
CA VAL A 32 10.16 -2.51 1.77
C VAL A 32 10.10 -1.83 0.41
N PHE A 33 9.15 -0.93 0.20
CA PHE A 33 8.98 -0.20 -1.04
C PHE A 33 10.20 0.67 -1.35
N THR A 34 10.69 1.43 -0.36
CA THR A 34 11.91 2.23 -0.50
C THR A 34 13.19 1.40 -0.68
N ALA A 35 13.21 0.13 -0.25
CA ALA A 35 14.33 -0.77 -0.49
C ALA A 35 14.27 -1.40 -1.89
N LEU A 36 13.09 -1.52 -2.48
CA LEU A 36 12.88 -2.01 -3.85
C LEU A 36 13.13 -0.91 -4.89
N THR A 37 12.88 0.35 -4.55
CA THR A 37 13.21 1.50 -5.39
C THR A 37 14.70 1.86 -5.25
N PRO A 38 15.42 2.14 -6.34
CA PRO A 38 16.86 2.47 -6.28
C PRO A 38 17.19 3.81 -5.60
N HIS A 39 16.18 4.63 -5.31
CA HIS A 39 16.31 5.98 -4.80
C HIS A 39 15.51 6.15 -3.52
N ASP A 40 15.98 7.06 -2.68
CA ASP A 40 15.29 7.42 -1.44
C ASP A 40 14.08 8.31 -1.78
N GLU A 41 12.92 7.68 -1.97
CA GLU A 41 11.68 8.40 -2.26
C GLU A 41 11.34 9.42 -1.16
N TRP A 42 11.71 9.15 0.09
CA TRP A 42 11.45 10.08 1.17
C TRP A 42 12.30 11.34 1.05
N LYS A 43 13.55 11.18 0.61
CA LYS A 43 14.42 12.31 0.26
C LYS A 43 13.85 13.13 -0.90
N LEU A 44 13.47 12.46 -2.00
CA LEU A 44 12.89 13.12 -3.18
C LEU A 44 11.62 13.91 -2.82
N VAL A 45 10.73 13.32 -2.01
CA VAL A 45 9.49 13.97 -1.59
C VAL A 45 9.76 15.12 -0.62
N LYS A 46 10.57 14.91 0.41
CA LYS A 46 10.70 15.87 1.53
C LYS A 46 11.75 16.95 1.28
N GLU A 47 12.90 16.59 0.74
CA GLU A 47 14.03 17.50 0.54
C GLU A 47 13.94 18.18 -0.83
N GLU A 48 13.71 17.40 -1.88
CA GLU A 48 13.70 17.90 -3.27
C GLU A 48 12.34 18.40 -3.73
N LYS A 49 11.28 18.16 -2.93
CA LYS A 49 9.88 18.56 -3.24
C LYS A 49 9.41 18.00 -4.58
N ASN A 50 9.86 16.80 -4.92
CA ASN A 50 9.54 16.12 -6.16
C ASN A 50 8.08 15.64 -6.16
N VAL A 51 7.28 16.17 -7.07
CA VAL A 51 5.84 15.91 -7.19
C VAL A 51 5.60 14.52 -7.78
N ALA A 52 6.41 14.09 -8.74
CA ALA A 52 6.30 12.76 -9.33
C ALA A 52 6.53 11.65 -8.27
N ALA A 53 7.55 11.82 -7.44
CA ALA A 53 7.83 10.92 -6.32
C ALA A 53 6.68 10.93 -5.29
N ALA A 54 6.13 12.10 -4.98
CA ALA A 54 5.02 12.20 -4.04
C ALA A 54 3.76 11.48 -4.54
N LEU A 55 3.46 11.59 -5.83
CA LEU A 55 2.35 10.88 -6.46
C LEU A 55 2.59 9.37 -6.47
N GLY A 56 3.75 8.93 -6.93
CA GLY A 56 4.10 7.51 -7.01
C GLY A 56 4.10 6.82 -5.64
N PHE A 57 4.79 7.41 -4.67
CA PHE A 57 4.85 6.90 -3.30
C PHE A 57 3.47 6.95 -2.61
N GLY A 58 2.80 8.10 -2.69
CA GLY A 58 1.48 8.30 -2.09
C GLY A 58 0.44 7.35 -2.67
N GLY A 59 0.42 7.19 -3.99
CA GLY A 59 -0.45 6.22 -4.67
C GLY A 59 -0.15 4.78 -4.27
N SER A 60 1.13 4.44 -4.07
CA SER A 60 1.54 3.12 -3.55
C SER A 60 0.99 2.85 -2.15
N MET A 61 1.06 3.84 -1.26
CA MET A 61 0.48 3.72 0.09
C MET A 61 -1.04 3.56 0.06
N VAL A 62 -1.72 4.30 -0.82
CA VAL A 62 -3.18 4.17 -1.00
C VAL A 62 -3.53 2.78 -1.53
N GLY A 63 -2.84 2.32 -2.57
CA GLY A 63 -3.03 0.98 -3.14
C GLY A 63 -2.80 -0.12 -2.10
N PHE A 64 -1.74 -0.02 -1.29
CA PHE A 64 -1.50 -0.99 -0.23
C PHE A 64 -2.57 -0.95 0.85
N SER A 65 -3.06 0.23 1.22
CA SER A 65 -4.18 0.38 2.17
C SER A 65 -5.47 -0.28 1.67
N ILE A 66 -5.75 -0.20 0.36
CA ILE A 66 -6.88 -0.90 -0.27
C ILE A 66 -6.71 -2.42 -0.13
N ALA A 67 -5.51 -2.94 -0.40
CA ALA A 67 -5.23 -4.36 -0.23
C ALA A 67 -5.38 -4.82 1.23
N LEU A 68 -4.88 -4.02 2.19
CA LEU A 68 -5.07 -4.31 3.62
C LEU A 68 -6.55 -4.30 4.01
N ALA A 69 -7.37 -3.42 3.45
CA ALA A 69 -8.80 -3.43 3.70
C ALA A 69 -9.44 -4.76 3.27
N GLY A 70 -9.10 -5.26 2.08
CA GLY A 70 -9.53 -6.58 1.62
C GLY A 70 -9.04 -7.72 2.51
N ALA A 71 -7.78 -7.66 2.95
CA ALA A 71 -7.20 -8.63 3.87
C ALA A 71 -7.95 -8.65 5.22
N VAL A 72 -8.18 -7.48 5.85
CA VAL A 72 -8.93 -7.39 7.12
C VAL A 72 -10.35 -7.95 6.96
N SER A 73 -11.04 -7.61 5.86
CA SER A 73 -12.42 -8.03 5.64
C SER A 73 -12.60 -9.54 5.46
N ASN A 74 -11.58 -10.25 5.00
CA ASN A 74 -11.67 -11.66 4.65
C ASN A 74 -10.79 -12.58 5.52
N SER A 75 -10.10 -12.03 6.52
CA SER A 75 -9.24 -12.83 7.39
C SER A 75 -10.01 -13.52 8.50
N ALA A 76 -9.76 -14.82 8.67
CA ALA A 76 -10.36 -15.60 9.75
C ALA A 76 -9.70 -15.36 11.12
N SER A 77 -8.47 -14.82 11.13
CA SER A 77 -7.71 -14.54 12.35
C SER A 77 -6.68 -13.42 12.14
N LEU A 78 -6.11 -12.92 13.23
CA LEU A 78 -5.03 -11.92 13.19
C LEU A 78 -3.79 -12.43 12.45
N VAL A 79 -3.46 -13.73 12.57
CA VAL A 79 -2.31 -14.33 11.89
C VAL A 79 -2.58 -14.39 10.39
N ASP A 80 -3.78 -14.80 10.01
CA ASP A 80 -4.22 -14.84 8.60
C ASP A 80 -4.18 -13.45 7.97
N PHE A 81 -4.61 -12.42 8.70
CA PHE A 81 -4.50 -11.02 8.27
C PHE A 81 -3.05 -10.60 8.01
N VAL A 82 -2.13 -10.93 8.90
CA VAL A 82 -0.71 -10.59 8.70
C VAL A 82 -0.14 -11.32 7.49
N VAL A 83 -0.50 -12.60 7.28
CA VAL A 83 -0.07 -13.37 6.09
C VAL A 83 -0.56 -12.69 4.80
N TRP A 84 -1.83 -12.31 4.73
CA TRP A 84 -2.36 -11.57 3.58
C TRP A 84 -1.74 -10.18 3.41
N GLY A 85 -1.42 -9.50 4.51
CA GLY A 85 -0.64 -8.27 4.50
C GLY A 85 0.72 -8.44 3.82
N VAL A 86 1.43 -9.54 4.12
CA VAL A 86 2.71 -9.86 3.46
C VAL A 86 2.51 -10.17 1.98
N VAL A 87 1.48 -10.95 1.62
CA VAL A 87 1.14 -11.22 0.22
C VAL A 87 0.86 -9.91 -0.53
N ALA A 88 0.17 -8.96 0.11
CA ALA A 88 -0.08 -7.65 -0.46
C ALA A 88 1.17 -6.82 -0.71
N ILE A 89 2.17 -6.88 0.20
CA ILE A 89 3.47 -6.22 0.00
C ILE A 89 4.15 -6.80 -1.25
N VAL A 90 4.15 -8.13 -1.40
CA VAL A 90 4.74 -8.81 -2.56
C VAL A 90 4.02 -8.41 -3.85
N ALA A 91 2.67 -8.41 -3.84
CA ALA A 91 1.87 -8.00 -5.00
C ALA A 91 2.17 -6.56 -5.44
N GLN A 92 2.32 -5.63 -4.50
CA GLN A 92 2.71 -4.25 -4.80
C GLN A 92 4.13 -4.13 -5.35
N GLY A 93 5.06 -4.96 -4.88
CA GLY A 93 6.41 -5.03 -5.45
C GLY A 93 6.41 -5.56 -6.89
N ILE A 94 5.58 -6.58 -7.18
CA ILE A 94 5.38 -7.10 -8.54
C ILE A 94 4.76 -6.04 -9.45
N ALA A 95 3.77 -5.28 -8.96
CA ALA A 95 3.14 -4.20 -9.71
C ALA A 95 4.15 -3.12 -10.13
N PHE A 96 5.01 -2.68 -9.21
CA PHE A 96 6.11 -1.77 -9.51
C PHE A 96 7.09 -2.38 -10.53
N ALA A 97 7.47 -3.65 -10.36
CA ALA A 97 8.37 -4.34 -11.29
C ALA A 97 7.78 -4.45 -12.70
N LEU A 98 6.49 -4.78 -12.84
CA LEU A 98 5.79 -4.84 -14.12
C LEU A 98 5.76 -3.48 -14.80
N LEU A 99 5.47 -2.41 -14.05
CA LEU A 99 5.52 -1.06 -14.61
C LEU A 99 6.94 -0.70 -15.07
N ARG A 100 7.95 -0.98 -14.24
CA ARG A 100 9.36 -0.66 -14.51
C ARG A 100 9.94 -1.43 -15.69
N PHE A 101 9.60 -2.70 -15.86
CA PHE A 101 10.21 -3.56 -16.88
C PHE A 101 9.38 -3.71 -18.16
N THR A 102 8.08 -3.41 -18.12
CA THR A 102 7.20 -3.59 -19.29
C THR A 102 6.61 -2.28 -19.79
N PHE A 103 5.79 -1.61 -19.00
CA PHE A 103 4.96 -0.49 -19.49
C PHE A 103 5.73 0.83 -19.58
N MET A 104 6.61 1.10 -18.63
CA MET A 104 7.35 2.35 -18.53
C MET A 104 8.80 2.10 -18.10
N PRO A 105 9.65 1.65 -19.04
CA PRO A 105 11.09 1.54 -18.80
C PRO A 105 11.65 2.86 -18.28
N LYS A 106 12.63 2.77 -17.38
CA LYS A 106 13.27 3.93 -16.73
C LYS A 106 12.33 4.78 -15.87
N ILE A 107 11.20 4.24 -15.39
CA ILE A 107 10.29 4.93 -14.46
C ILE A 107 11.03 5.62 -13.30
N VAL A 108 12.07 4.96 -12.78
CA VAL A 108 12.94 5.48 -11.72
C VAL A 108 13.57 6.82 -12.11
N GLN A 109 14.26 6.86 -13.25
CA GLN A 109 14.92 8.08 -13.73
C GLN A 109 13.88 9.17 -14.03
N ARG A 110 12.74 8.80 -14.61
CA ARG A 110 11.65 9.75 -14.90
C ARG A 110 11.08 10.37 -13.63
N ILE A 111 10.98 9.60 -12.54
CA ILE A 111 10.57 10.11 -11.23
C ILE A 111 11.64 11.04 -10.65
N GLU A 112 12.92 10.68 -10.72
CA GLU A 112 14.03 11.56 -10.31
C GLU A 112 14.02 12.89 -11.08
N ASP A 113 13.74 12.84 -12.39
CA ASP A 113 13.58 14.01 -13.27
C ASP A 113 12.27 14.79 -13.04
N ASN A 114 11.49 14.41 -12.01
CA ASN A 114 10.22 15.01 -11.60
C ASN A 114 9.15 15.01 -12.72
N GLU A 115 9.17 13.98 -13.58
CA GLU A 115 8.13 13.81 -14.59
C GLU A 115 6.81 13.37 -13.95
N VAL A 116 5.91 14.31 -13.75
CA VAL A 116 4.60 14.08 -13.09
C VAL A 116 3.82 12.93 -13.73
N SER A 117 3.88 12.76 -15.05
CA SER A 117 3.21 11.67 -15.75
C SER A 117 3.70 10.29 -15.31
N ALA A 118 5.00 10.13 -15.04
CA ALA A 118 5.56 8.90 -14.48
C ALA A 118 5.00 8.63 -13.06
N GLY A 119 4.98 9.66 -12.21
CA GLY A 119 4.39 9.58 -10.87
C GLY A 119 2.91 9.18 -10.89
N VAL A 120 2.11 9.79 -11.77
CA VAL A 120 0.69 9.45 -11.95
C VAL A 120 0.51 8.00 -12.41
N MET A 121 1.30 7.53 -13.37
CA MET A 121 1.21 6.15 -13.87
C MET A 121 1.61 5.13 -12.80
N LEU A 122 2.62 5.44 -11.99
CA LEU A 122 2.99 4.61 -10.85
C LEU A 122 1.85 4.57 -9.82
N ALA A 123 1.30 5.72 -9.44
CA ALA A 123 0.17 5.79 -8.53
C ALA A 123 -1.02 4.95 -9.02
N ALA A 124 -1.39 5.12 -10.30
CA ALA A 124 -2.51 4.40 -10.91
C ALA A 124 -2.29 2.89 -10.90
N MET A 125 -1.11 2.41 -11.31
CA MET A 125 -0.78 0.98 -11.30
C MET A 125 -0.92 0.38 -9.90
N GLN A 126 -0.36 1.04 -8.89
CA GLN A 126 -0.33 0.52 -7.52
C GLN A 126 -1.72 0.52 -6.87
N ILE A 127 -2.53 1.54 -7.16
CA ILE A 127 -3.94 1.59 -6.74
C ILE A 127 -4.75 0.48 -7.43
N SER A 128 -4.57 0.30 -8.74
CA SER A 128 -5.25 -0.77 -9.49
C SER A 128 -4.89 -2.15 -8.97
N VAL A 129 -3.61 -2.44 -8.73
CA VAL A 129 -3.20 -3.74 -8.16
C VAL A 129 -3.68 -3.88 -6.72
N GLY A 130 -3.67 -2.81 -5.93
CA GLY A 130 -4.24 -2.81 -4.58
C GLY A 130 -5.70 -3.24 -4.56
N LEU A 131 -6.50 -2.68 -5.49
CA LEU A 131 -7.91 -3.03 -5.66
C LEU A 131 -8.11 -4.48 -6.12
N LEU A 132 -7.33 -4.92 -7.11
CA LEU A 132 -7.39 -6.31 -7.59
C LEU A 132 -7.02 -7.29 -6.48
N ASN A 133 -5.98 -6.97 -5.72
CA ASN A 133 -5.53 -7.79 -4.61
C ASN A 133 -6.61 -7.90 -3.53
N ALA A 134 -7.24 -6.79 -3.16
CA ALA A 134 -8.37 -6.79 -2.22
C ALA A 134 -9.55 -7.65 -2.72
N ALA A 135 -9.87 -7.60 -4.02
CA ALA A 135 -10.95 -8.39 -4.61
C ALA A 135 -10.60 -9.89 -4.71
N CYS A 136 -9.33 -10.24 -4.92
CA CYS A 136 -8.89 -11.63 -4.99
C CYS A 136 -8.74 -12.30 -3.62
N MET A 137 -8.63 -11.52 -2.54
CA MET A 137 -8.64 -12.00 -1.16
C MET A 137 -10.07 -12.26 -0.68
N THR A 138 -10.81 -13.14 -1.35
CA THR A 138 -12.18 -13.50 -0.95
C THR A 138 -12.26 -14.99 -0.65
N TYR A 139 -12.93 -15.36 0.44
CA TYR A 139 -13.25 -16.74 0.82
C TYR A 139 -14.73 -16.90 1.11
#